data_AF-A0A924HMQ1-F1
#
_entry.id   AF-A0A924HMQ1-F1
#
_cell.length_a   1.000
_cell.length_b   1.000
_cell.length_c   1.000
_cell.angle_alpha   90.00
_cell.angle_beta   90.00
_cell.angle_gamma   90.00
#
_symmetry.space_group_name_H-M   'P 1'
#
loop_
_entity.id
_entity.type
_entity.pdbx_description
1 polymer ?
#
loop_
_entity_poly.entity_id
_entity_poly.type
_entity_poly.pdbx_seq_one_letter_code
_entity_poly.pdbx_strand_id
1 'polypeptide(L)'
;DYGATIILEYQLDDVKIFGLYGHLSLASLEGLTEGQSIPAGKQFASFGVKEENGYWPPHLHFQLIFDMKDAKGDYPGVCQFSKRENYLKNCPDPALILCSTFGPELR
;
A
#
# COMPACT_ATOMS: atom_id res chain seq x y z
N ASP A 1 -9.73 1.61 -10.26
CA ASP A 1 -8.93 0.38 -10.31
C ASP A 1 -7.51 0.76 -9.99
N TYR A 2 -6.85 0.02 -9.11
CA TYR A 2 -5.47 0.28 -8.70
C TYR A 2 -4.44 -0.36 -9.66
N GLY A 3 -4.86 -1.13 -10.66
CA GLY A 3 -3.92 -1.95 -11.43
C GLY A 3 -3.27 -3.00 -10.54
N ALA A 4 -1.97 -3.27 -10.74
CA ALA A 4 -1.25 -4.19 -9.87
C ALA A 4 -1.07 -3.61 -8.45
N THR A 5 -1.35 -4.45 -7.46
CA THR A 5 -1.20 -4.14 -6.04
C THR A 5 -0.23 -5.12 -5.39
N ILE A 6 0.60 -4.61 -4.49
CA ILE A 6 1.44 -5.41 -3.61
C ILE A 6 1.18 -4.96 -2.18
N ILE A 7 0.94 -5.91 -1.28
CA ILE A 7 0.75 -5.67 0.14
C ILE A 7 1.94 -6.22 0.89
N LEU A 8 2.63 -5.35 1.61
CA LEU A 8 3.72 -5.74 2.50
C LEU A 8 3.23 -5.71 3.94
N GLU A 9 3.47 -6.81 4.66
CA GLU A 9 3.32 -6.86 6.11
C GLU A 9 4.62 -6.35 6.76
N TYR A 10 4.47 -5.44 7.71
CA TYR A 10 5.56 -4.92 8.55
C TYR A 10 5.31 -5.30 10.00
N GLN A 11 6.36 -5.77 10.66
CA GLN A 11 6.38 -5.99 12.10
C GLN A 11 7.22 -4.89 12.75
N LEU A 12 6.59 -4.08 13.61
CA LEU A 12 7.19 -2.98 14.37
C LEU A 12 7.01 -3.28 15.85
N ASP A 13 8.01 -3.89 16.49
CA ASP A 13 7.91 -4.44 17.85
C ASP A 13 6.66 -5.34 17.99
N ASP A 14 5.67 -4.94 18.78
CA ASP A 14 4.42 -5.67 18.99
C ASP A 14 3.30 -5.26 18.02
N VAL A 15 3.56 -4.30 17.12
CA VAL A 15 2.58 -3.77 16.17
C VAL A 15 2.80 -4.38 14.79
N LYS A 16 1.77 -5.06 14.29
CA LYS A 16 1.66 -5.46 12.89
C LYS A 16 0.93 -4.39 12.10
N ILE A 17 1.47 -4.03 10.95
CA ILE A 17 0.83 -3.09 10.02
C ILE A 17 1.08 -3.52 8.58
N PHE A 18 0.10 -3.32 7.71
CA PHE A 18 0.19 -3.61 6.30
C PHE A 18 0.32 -2.31 5.52
N GLY A 19 1.22 -2.29 4.54
CA GLY A 19 1.32 -1.24 3.52
C GLY A 19 0.82 -1.77 2.19
N LEU A 20 -0.24 -1.16 1.66
CA LEU A 20 -0.72 -1.41 0.31
C LEU A 20 -0.06 -0.43 -0.66
N TYR A 21 0.57 -0.97 -1.70
CA TYR A 21 1.19 -0.26 -2.80
C TYR A 21 0.38 -0.55 -4.08
N GLY A 22 -0.33 0.45 -4.58
CA GLY A 22 -1.13 0.36 -5.81
C GLY A 22 -0.58 1.21 -6.95
N HIS A 23 -1.21 1.10 -8.12
CA HIS A 23 -0.78 1.69 -9.39
C HIS A 23 0.60 1.21 -9.85
N LEU A 24 0.94 -0.04 -9.50
CA LEU A 24 2.20 -0.67 -9.88
C LEU A 24 2.12 -1.30 -11.27
N SER A 25 3.28 -1.57 -11.86
CA SER A 25 3.36 -2.34 -13.10
C SER A 25 3.03 -3.81 -12.86
N LEU A 26 2.34 -4.46 -13.80
CA LEU A 26 2.04 -5.90 -13.72
C LEU A 26 3.31 -6.75 -13.63
N ALA A 27 4.39 -6.32 -14.27
CA ALA A 27 5.69 -6.98 -14.18
C ALA A 27 6.27 -6.99 -12.76
N SER A 28 5.81 -6.10 -11.87
CA SER A 28 6.23 -6.09 -10.45
C SER A 28 5.74 -7.31 -9.68
N LEU A 29 4.71 -8.02 -10.18
CA LEU A 29 4.20 -9.23 -9.55
C LEU A 29 5.06 -10.45 -9.88
N GLU A 30 5.90 -10.38 -10.91
CA GLU A 30 6.71 -11.50 -11.36
C GLU A 30 7.76 -11.87 -10.31
N GLY A 31 7.79 -13.16 -9.94
CA GLY A 31 8.74 -13.67 -8.95
C GLY A 31 8.43 -13.26 -7.50
N LEU A 32 7.24 -12.72 -7.23
CA LEU A 32 6.71 -12.54 -5.88
C LEU A 32 5.77 -13.68 -5.51
N THR A 33 5.86 -14.14 -4.27
CA THR A 33 4.91 -15.09 -3.66
C THR A 33 4.44 -14.60 -2.29
N GLU A 34 3.25 -15.05 -1.89
CA GLU A 34 2.73 -14.74 -0.54
C GLU A 34 3.67 -15.26 0.55
N GLY A 35 3.96 -14.41 1.54
CA GLY A 35 4.90 -14.71 2.63
C GLY A 35 6.37 -14.52 2.27
N GLN A 36 6.69 -14.09 1.04
CA GLN A 36 8.06 -13.78 0.66
C GLN A 36 8.61 -12.56 1.41
N SER A 37 9.72 -12.75 2.12
CA SER A 37 10.44 -11.65 2.77
C SER A 37 11.15 -10.76 1.76
N ILE A 38 10.98 -9.45 1.90
CA ILE A 38 11.68 -8.43 1.10
C ILE A 38 12.63 -7.64 2.03
N PRO A 39 13.96 -7.71 1.81
CA PRO A 39 14.93 -6.94 2.59
C PRO A 39 14.75 -5.43 2.41
N ALA A 40 15.04 -4.66 3.46
CA ALA A 40 15.07 -3.20 3.38
C ALA A 40 16.03 -2.73 2.26
N GLY A 41 15.62 -1.72 1.50
CA GLY A 41 16.38 -1.18 0.38
C GLY A 41 16.29 -1.98 -0.93
N LYS A 42 15.68 -3.18 -0.93
CA LYS A 42 15.42 -3.92 -2.16
C LYS A 42 14.26 -3.29 -2.92
N GLN A 43 14.49 -2.91 -4.18
CA GLN A 43 13.40 -2.57 -5.09
C GLN A 43 12.53 -3.82 -5.33
N PHE A 44 11.23 -3.71 -5.09
CA PHE A 44 10.26 -4.80 -5.28
C PHE A 44 9.16 -4.46 -6.29
N ALA A 45 9.09 -3.22 -6.78
CA ALA A 45 8.09 -2.78 -7.73
C ALA A 45 8.55 -1.57 -8.55
N SER A 46 7.77 -1.25 -9.59
CA SER A 46 7.81 -0.01 -10.37
C SER A 46 6.39 0.51 -10.61
N PHE A 47 6.25 1.79 -10.95
CA PHE A 47 4.95 2.35 -11.32
C PHE A 47 4.46 1.78 -12.64
N GLY A 48 3.16 1.54 -12.70
CA GLY A 48 2.52 1.07 -13.92
C GLY A 48 2.34 2.19 -14.92
N VAL A 49 2.46 1.87 -16.21
CA VAL A 49 1.97 2.76 -17.27
C VAL A 49 0.46 2.93 -17.17
N LYS A 50 -0.10 3.97 -17.80
CA LYS A 50 -1.54 4.28 -17.67
C LYS A 50 -2.41 3.09 -18.09
N GLU A 51 -2.00 2.34 -19.10
CA GLU A 51 -2.76 1.19 -19.61
C GLU A 51 -2.89 0.03 -18.62
N GLU A 52 -1.98 -0.09 -17.64
CA GLU A 52 -1.98 -1.16 -16.64
C GLU A 52 -2.39 -0.70 -15.24
N ASN A 53 -2.42 0.61 -14.97
CA ASN A 53 -2.66 1.16 -13.63
C ASN A 53 -4.09 1.73 -13.42
N GLY A 54 -5.02 1.43 -14.34
CA GLY A 54 -6.38 1.98 -14.31
C GLY A 54 -6.53 3.33 -15.05
N TYR A 55 -5.65 3.61 -16.02
CA TYR A 55 -5.62 4.83 -16.86
C TYR A 55 -5.28 6.13 -16.13
N TRP A 56 -4.56 6.02 -15.02
CA TRP A 56 -4.03 7.17 -14.29
C TRP A 56 -2.62 7.54 -14.78
N PRO A 57 -2.23 8.83 -14.68
CA PRO A 57 -0.82 9.20 -14.76
C PRO A 57 0.00 8.36 -13.78
N PRO A 58 1.21 7.86 -14.11
CA PRO A 58 1.99 7.01 -13.21
C PRO A 58 2.24 7.69 -11.85
N HIS A 59 1.75 7.07 -10.78
CA HIS A 59 1.90 7.54 -9.39
C HIS A 59 1.77 6.35 -8.43
N LEU A 60 1.95 6.59 -7.13
CA LEU A 60 1.77 5.58 -6.10
C LEU A 60 0.47 5.82 -5.34
N HIS A 61 -0.37 4.78 -5.22
CA HIS A 61 -1.36 4.71 -4.13
C HIS A 61 -0.71 4.01 -2.95
N PHE A 62 -0.54 4.71 -1.83
CA PHE A 62 0.04 4.16 -0.61
C PHE A 62 -0.95 4.26 0.54
N GLN A 63 -1.19 3.13 1.20
CA GLN A 63 -2.17 3.06 2.29
C GLN A 63 -1.67 2.15 3.40
N LEU A 64 -1.80 2.62 4.63
CA LEU A 64 -1.56 1.81 5.83
C LEU A 64 -2.86 1.15 6.29
N ILE A 65 -2.76 -0.08 6.79
CA ILE A 65 -3.89 -0.89 7.23
C ILE A 65 -3.45 -1.70 8.46
N PHE A 66 -4.20 -1.66 9.56
CA PHE A 66 -3.92 -2.48 10.75
C PHE A 66 -4.45 -3.91 10.62
N ASP A 67 -5.66 -4.06 10.09
CA ASP A 67 -6.33 -5.36 9.94
C ASP A 67 -6.88 -5.53 8.51
N MET A 68 -6.35 -6.52 7.80
CA MET A 68 -6.79 -6.90 6.46
C MET A 68 -8.18 -7.56 6.44
N LYS A 69 -8.66 -8.06 7.59
CA LYS A 69 -9.90 -8.84 7.70
C LYS A 69 -9.87 -10.01 6.71
N ASP A 70 -10.93 -10.15 5.90
CA ASP A 70 -11.03 -11.17 4.86
C ASP A 70 -10.49 -10.69 3.50
N ALA A 71 -9.93 -9.48 3.41
CA ALA A 71 -9.44 -8.93 2.15
C ALA A 71 -8.11 -9.58 1.75
N LYS A 72 -7.96 -9.82 0.44
CA LYS A 72 -6.76 -10.43 -0.15
C LYS A 72 -6.42 -9.75 -1.46
N GLY A 73 -5.13 -9.45 -1.66
CA GLY A 73 -4.62 -8.78 -2.86
C GLY A 73 -4.91 -7.28 -2.92
N ASP A 74 -6.02 -6.81 -2.36
CA ASP A 74 -6.42 -5.40 -2.35
C ASP A 74 -7.13 -5.03 -1.04
N TYR A 75 -7.27 -3.73 -0.79
CA TYR A 75 -8.07 -3.18 0.31
C TYR A 75 -8.76 -1.88 -0.14
N PRO A 76 -10.03 -1.62 0.25
CA PRO A 76 -10.73 -0.42 -0.19
C PRO A 76 -10.01 0.87 0.24
N GLY A 77 -9.59 1.69 -0.73
CA GLY A 77 -9.03 3.02 -0.47
C GLY A 77 -10.06 4.15 -0.47
N VAL A 78 -11.33 3.83 -0.71
CA VAL A 78 -12.47 4.75 -0.50
C VAL A 78 -13.57 4.05 0.28
N CYS A 79 -14.32 4.81 1.06
CA CYS A 79 -15.43 4.27 1.84
C CYS A 79 -16.66 5.18 1.82
N GLN A 80 -17.82 4.60 2.11
CA GLN A 80 -19.03 5.38 2.36
C GLN A 80 -18.83 6.28 3.58
N PHE A 81 -19.40 7.49 3.56
CA PHE A 81 -19.29 8.44 4.66
C PHE A 81 -19.73 7.83 6.01
N SER A 82 -20.79 7.03 6.01
CA SER A 82 -21.29 6.31 7.19
C SER A 82 -20.31 5.28 7.77
N LYS A 83 -19.29 4.87 7.01
CA LYS A 83 -18.25 3.92 7.44
C LYS A 83 -16.91 4.61 7.76
N ARG A 84 -16.82 5.94 7.60
CA ARG A 84 -15.58 6.73 7.73
C ARG A 84 -14.82 6.42 9.01
N GLU A 85 -15.49 6.39 10.15
CA GLU A 85 -14.84 6.16 11.46
C GLU A 85 -14.17 4.79 11.54
N ASN A 86 -14.79 3.76 10.98
CA ASN A 86 -14.21 2.41 10.97
C ASN A 86 -12.97 2.35 10.09
N TYR A 87 -12.99 3.01 8.94
CA TYR A 87 -11.84 3.08 8.04
C TYR A 87 -10.71 3.94 8.62
N LEU A 88 -11.00 5.08 9.26
CA LEU A 88 -9.95 5.91 9.89
C LEU A 88 -9.27 5.22 11.07
N LYS A 89 -9.99 4.36 11.80
CA LYS A 89 -9.40 3.54 12.86
C LYS A 89 -8.48 2.45 12.32
N ASN A 90 -8.83 1.87 11.16
CA ASN A 90 -8.07 0.77 10.57
C ASN A 90 -6.97 1.23 9.61
N CYS A 91 -7.12 2.40 9.00
CA CYS A 91 -6.24 2.95 7.99
C CYS A 91 -5.71 4.30 8.47
N PRO A 92 -4.61 4.31 9.25
CA PRO A 92 -4.04 5.56 9.77
C PRO A 92 -3.43 6.41 8.66
N ASP A 93 -3.22 7.69 8.96
CA ASP A 93 -2.55 8.62 8.04
C ASP A 93 -1.12 8.14 7.72
N PRO A 94 -0.77 7.85 6.44
CA PRO A 94 0.55 7.39 6.07
C PRO A 94 1.67 8.40 6.33
N ALA A 95 1.33 9.69 6.55
CA ALA A 95 2.30 10.72 6.90
C ALA A 95 3.12 10.35 8.16
N LEU A 96 2.58 9.55 9.07
CA LEU A 96 3.28 9.04 10.25
C LEU A 96 4.60 8.32 9.88
N ILE A 97 4.58 7.55 8.78
CA ILE A 97 5.76 6.82 8.30
C ILE A 97 6.53 7.68 7.29
N LEU A 98 5.84 8.28 6.33
CA LEU A 98 6.49 9.01 5.24
C LEU A 98 7.33 10.20 5.74
N CYS A 99 6.81 10.99 6.69
CA CYS A 99 7.58 12.10 7.27
C CYS A 99 8.79 11.60 8.07
N SER A 100 8.66 10.44 8.73
CA SER A 100 9.75 9.83 9.50
C SER A 100 10.85 9.27 8.58
N THR A 101 10.49 8.79 7.39
CA THR A 101 11.43 8.21 6.42
C THR A 101 12.11 9.25 5.54
N PHE A 102 11.35 10.24 5.06
CA PHE A 102 11.79 11.17 4.02
C PHE A 102 11.95 12.61 4.50
N GLY A 103 11.68 12.89 5.78
CA GLY A 103 11.80 14.23 6.36
C GLY A 103 10.48 15.02 6.36
N PRO A 104 10.44 16.13 7.14
CA PRO A 104 9.24 16.94 7.34
C PRO A 104 8.87 17.81 6.14
N GLU A 105 9.77 18.00 5.16
CA GLU A 105 9.53 18.77 3.93
C GLU A 105 8.42 18.21 3.00
N LEU A 106 7.83 17.05 3.32
CA LEU A 106 6.72 16.44 2.56
C LEU A 106 5.31 16.88 3.00
N ARG A 107 5.18 17.85 3.93
CA ARG A 107 3.88 18.42 4.34
C ARG A 107 3.45 19.62 3.52
#